data_AF-A0A5S4T8P5-F1
#
_entry.id   AF-A0A5S4T8P5-F1
#
_cell.length_a   1.000
_cell.length_b   1.000
_cell.length_c   1.000
_cell.angle_alpha   90.00
_cell.angle_beta   90.00
_cell.angle_gamma   90.00
#
_symmetry.space_group_name_H-M   'P 1'
#
loop_
_entity.id
_entity.type
_entity.pdbx_description
1 polymer ?
#
loop_
_entity_poly.entity_id
_entity_poly.type
_entity_poly.pdbx_seq_one_letter_code
_entity_poly.pdbx_strand_id
1 'polypeptide(L)'
;MTFLELLQKKFFPKRYQEKQALKKEEALQAQRFDDGNDFQSQEQEPYQEVGIADSAANQSASAAFQRSKSRETAPKKQPVWLQKLEAILPSPQNPIRRFWRRYHIGKILVILIGTLVLLLGSYLFYLSKTAKVSDLQDALKATTVIYDHTGEYAGSLSGQKGTYVEL
;
A
#
# COMPACT_ATOMS: atom_id res chain seq x y z
N MET A 1 31.10 19.75 -19.40
CA MET A 1 29.62 19.80 -19.55
C MET A 1 29.09 18.39 -19.45
N THR A 2 28.16 18.13 -18.53
CA THR A 2 27.62 16.78 -18.32
C THR A 2 26.51 16.50 -19.34
N PHE A 3 26.41 15.25 -19.80
CA PHE A 3 25.43 14.82 -20.80
C PHE A 3 23.97 15.16 -20.42
N LEU A 4 23.67 15.13 -19.11
CA LEU A 4 22.36 15.49 -18.57
C LEU A 4 21.99 16.96 -18.82
N GLU A 5 22.95 17.89 -18.82
CA GLU A 5 22.66 19.30 -19.13
C GLU A 5 22.30 19.51 -20.61
N LEU A 6 22.95 18.75 -21.51
CA LEU A 6 22.63 18.78 -22.94
C LEU A 6 21.23 18.23 -23.21
N LEU A 7 20.84 17.16 -22.50
CA LEU A 7 19.50 16.59 -22.60
C LEU A 7 18.44 17.58 -22.08
N GLN A 8 18.68 18.21 -20.94
CA GLN A 8 17.76 19.21 -20.37
C GLN A 8 17.62 20.45 -21.28
N LYS A 9 18.71 20.87 -21.96
CA LYS A 9 18.69 21.96 -22.93
C LYS A 9 17.82 21.67 -24.15
N LYS A 10 17.84 20.42 -24.66
CA LYS A 10 17.11 20.04 -25.88
C LYS A 10 15.62 19.82 -25.63
N PHE A 11 15.25 19.23 -24.50
CA PHE A 11 13.86 18.88 -24.21
C PHE A 11 13.12 19.93 -23.37
N PHE A 12 13.84 20.77 -22.60
CA PHE A 12 13.23 21.76 -21.71
C PHE A 12 13.97 23.11 -21.75
N PRO A 13 13.98 23.82 -22.90
CA PRO A 13 14.77 25.03 -23.09
C PRO A 13 14.42 26.15 -22.10
N LYS A 14 13.14 26.29 -21.72
CA LYS A 14 12.68 27.33 -20.78
C LYS A 14 13.26 27.15 -19.37
N ARG A 15 13.22 25.91 -18.85
CA ARG A 15 13.70 25.56 -17.50
C ARG A 15 15.22 25.65 -17.36
N TYR A 16 15.95 25.48 -18.47
CA TYR A 16 17.40 25.63 -18.50
C TYR A 16 17.82 27.10 -18.41
N GLN A 17 17.14 27.99 -19.16
CA GLN A 17 17.40 29.44 -19.13
C GLN A 17 17.13 30.05 -17.75
N GLU A 18 16.04 29.64 -17.10
CA GLU A 18 15.66 30.11 -15.76
C GLU A 18 16.70 29.72 -14.70
N LYS A 19 17.22 28.48 -14.74
CA LYS A 19 18.32 28.05 -13.87
C LYS A 19 19.63 28.81 -14.10
N GLN A 20 19.93 29.16 -15.36
CA GLN A 20 21.10 29.96 -15.68
C GLN A 20 20.96 31.40 -15.17
N ALA A 21 19.76 31.98 -15.26
CA ALA A 21 19.47 33.31 -14.72
C ALA A 21 19.58 33.33 -13.18
N LEU A 22 18.98 32.36 -12.49
CA LEU A 22 19.08 32.20 -11.04
C LEU A 22 20.54 32.04 -10.58
N LYS A 23 21.31 31.19 -11.27
CA LYS A 23 22.73 30.99 -10.96
C LYS A 23 23.57 32.27 -11.17
N LYS A 24 23.17 33.11 -12.13
CA LYS A 24 23.78 34.41 -12.38
C LYS A 24 23.40 35.43 -11.30
N GLU A 25 22.16 35.43 -10.85
CA GLU A 25 21.68 36.26 -9.73
C GLU A 25 22.34 35.86 -8.41
N GLU A 26 22.49 34.57 -8.14
CA GLU A 26 23.21 34.05 -6.96
C GLU A 26 24.70 34.45 -6.99
N ALA A 27 25.35 34.40 -8.16
CA ALA A 27 26.73 34.87 -8.30
C ALA A 27 26.86 36.39 -8.10
N LEU A 28 25.86 37.16 -8.52
CA LEU A 28 25.79 38.62 -8.34
C LEU A 28 25.48 39.00 -6.88
N GLN A 29 24.65 38.22 -6.18
CA GLN A 29 24.41 38.35 -4.75
C GLN A 29 25.67 38.01 -3.96
N ALA A 30 26.35 36.90 -4.28
CA ALA A 30 27.58 36.50 -3.61
C ALA A 30 28.69 37.58 -3.74
N GLN A 31 28.72 38.34 -4.84
CA GLN A 31 29.61 39.50 -4.99
C GLN A 31 29.13 40.74 -4.22
N ARG A 32 27.82 40.91 -4.00
CA ARG A 32 27.24 42.02 -3.20
C ARG A 32 27.37 41.85 -1.69
N PHE A 33 27.56 40.61 -1.20
CA PHE A 33 27.65 40.32 0.23
C PHE A 33 29.06 40.49 0.83
N ASP A 34 30.08 40.77 0.03
CA ASP A 34 31.47 40.94 0.50
C ASP A 34 31.83 42.41 0.82
N ASP A 35 30.94 43.38 0.50
CA ASP A 35 31.30 44.81 0.40
C ASP A 35 30.53 45.75 1.34
N GLY A 36 29.90 45.27 2.41
CA GLY A 36 29.08 46.14 3.25
C GLY A 36 28.71 45.57 4.60
N ASN A 37 29.61 45.73 5.57
CA ASN A 37 29.30 45.50 6.98
C ASN A 37 29.67 46.75 7.77
N ASP A 38 28.74 47.70 7.88
CA ASP A 38 28.81 48.75 8.90
C ASP A 38 27.40 49.22 9.32
N PHE A 39 27.18 49.08 10.64
CA PHE A 39 26.34 49.88 11.51
C PHE A 39 24.79 49.79 11.44
N GLN A 40 24.21 49.35 12.56
CA GLN A 40 23.02 50.00 13.12
C GLN A 40 22.90 49.78 14.63
N SER A 41 22.97 50.88 15.39
CA SER A 41 22.56 50.94 16.80
C SER A 41 21.14 51.49 16.89
N GLN A 42 20.33 50.86 17.75
CA GLN A 42 18.99 51.29 18.15
C GLN A 42 19.05 52.46 19.15
N GLU A 43 18.02 53.32 19.14
CA GLU A 43 17.57 54.04 20.34
C GLU A 43 16.07 54.37 20.24
N GLN A 44 15.30 53.98 21.27
CA GLN A 44 13.94 54.42 21.56
C GLN A 44 13.71 54.35 23.07
N GLU A 45 13.34 55.48 23.66
CA GLU A 45 12.66 55.74 24.94
C GLU A 45 11.92 57.09 24.71
N PRO A 46 10.83 57.51 25.42
CA PRO A 46 10.74 57.41 26.88
C PRO A 46 9.33 57.43 27.57
N TYR A 47 9.39 57.24 28.89
CA TYR A 47 8.55 57.76 29.98
C TYR A 47 7.39 56.95 30.56
N GLN A 48 7.26 57.18 31.86
CA GLN A 48 6.79 56.34 32.95
C GLN A 48 5.75 57.14 33.72
N GLU A 49 4.58 56.56 33.97
CA GLU A 49 3.53 57.16 34.79
C GLU A 49 3.28 56.32 36.04
N VAL A 50 3.24 57.01 37.18
CA VAL A 50 3.10 56.50 38.54
C VAL A 50 1.62 56.54 38.92
N GLY A 51 1.07 55.45 39.48
CA GLY A 51 -0.34 55.42 39.91
C GLY A 51 -0.66 54.29 40.88
N ILE A 52 -0.39 54.57 42.16
CA ILE A 52 -1.11 54.25 43.41
C ILE A 52 -1.84 52.89 43.57
N ALA A 53 -1.50 52.26 44.71
CA ALA A 53 -2.10 51.08 45.31
C ALA A 53 -3.61 51.21 45.61
N ASP A 54 -4.36 50.11 45.48
CA ASP A 54 -5.14 49.56 46.61
C ASP A 54 -5.92 48.28 46.26
N SER A 55 -6.15 47.48 47.30
CA SER A 55 -7.26 46.52 47.49
C SER A 55 -7.22 45.15 46.80
N ALA A 56 -6.79 44.17 47.61
CA ALA A 56 -7.54 42.99 48.06
C ALA A 56 -8.56 42.29 47.12
N ALA A 57 -8.46 40.95 47.18
CA ALA A 57 -9.52 39.96 46.93
C ALA A 57 -9.83 39.58 45.47
N ASN A 58 -9.17 38.54 44.97
CA ASN A 58 -9.80 37.25 44.65
C ASN A 58 -8.80 36.37 43.89
N GLN A 59 -8.09 35.51 44.61
CA GLN A 59 -7.47 34.34 44.00
C GLN A 59 -8.53 33.24 43.87
N SER A 60 -9.50 33.44 42.98
CA SER A 60 -10.18 32.31 42.36
C SER A 60 -9.24 31.78 41.28
N ALA A 61 -8.41 30.83 41.71
CA ALA A 61 -7.58 30.02 40.84
C ALA A 61 -8.47 29.33 39.80
N SER A 62 -8.69 30.00 38.67
CA SER A 62 -9.22 29.39 37.48
C SER A 62 -8.16 28.39 37.04
N ALA A 63 -8.51 27.11 37.10
CA ALA A 63 -7.71 26.03 36.55
C ALA A 63 -7.54 26.30 35.04
N ALA A 64 -6.48 27.04 34.72
CA ALA A 64 -6.06 27.27 33.36
C ALA A 64 -5.79 25.89 32.77
N PHE A 65 -6.64 25.49 31.83
CA PHE A 65 -6.44 24.32 31.00
C PHE A 65 -5.02 24.39 30.43
N GLN A 66 -4.09 23.69 31.06
CA GLN A 66 -2.77 23.46 30.51
C GLN A 66 -3.00 22.52 29.32
N ARG A 67 -3.17 23.12 28.14
CA ARG A 67 -3.16 22.42 26.87
C ARG A 67 -1.80 21.73 26.80
N SER A 68 -1.78 20.43 27.10
CA SER A 68 -0.59 19.59 27.04
C SER A 68 0.05 19.84 25.69
N LYS A 69 1.20 20.51 25.67
CA LYS A 69 1.99 20.67 24.45
C LYS A 69 2.26 19.26 23.96
N SER A 70 1.71 18.96 22.77
CA SER A 70 1.94 17.72 22.06
C SER A 70 3.44 17.49 22.04
N ARG A 71 3.90 16.31 22.47
CA ARG A 71 5.30 15.92 22.35
C ARG A 71 5.64 15.97 20.86
N GLU A 72 6.36 16.99 20.44
CA GLU A 72 7.04 16.99 19.15
C GLU A 72 8.04 15.84 19.20
N THR A 73 7.68 14.73 18.56
CA THR A 73 8.60 13.62 18.35
C THR A 73 9.74 14.13 17.50
N ALA A 74 10.95 14.13 18.06
CA ALA A 74 12.16 14.60 17.41
C ALA A 74 12.24 14.13 15.94
N PRO A 75 12.53 15.02 14.98
CA PRO A 75 12.67 14.63 13.59
C PRO A 75 13.85 13.69 13.48
N LYS A 76 13.57 12.42 13.20
CA LYS A 76 14.60 11.43 12.90
C LYS A 76 15.42 12.01 11.74
N LYS A 77 16.75 12.09 11.90
CA LYS A 77 17.69 12.47 10.83
C LYS A 77 17.57 11.44 9.71
N GLN A 78 16.67 11.69 8.77
CA GLN A 78 16.50 10.90 7.56
C GLN A 78 17.39 11.50 6.47
N PRO A 79 18.10 10.69 5.70
CA PRO A 79 18.95 11.16 4.61
C PRO A 79 18.12 11.88 3.55
N VAL A 80 18.73 12.84 2.85
CA VAL A 80 18.06 13.76 1.89
C VAL A 80 17.31 13.01 0.77
N TRP A 81 17.71 11.78 0.45
CA TRP A 81 17.02 10.92 -0.53
C TRP A 81 15.68 10.39 -0.02
N LEU A 82 15.54 10.14 1.28
CA LEU A 82 14.29 9.72 1.89
C LEU A 82 13.27 10.85 1.85
N GLN A 83 13.66 12.09 2.21
CA GLN A 83 12.80 13.28 2.19
C GLN A 83 12.16 13.54 0.82
N LYS A 84 12.89 13.27 -0.26
CA LYS A 84 12.38 13.41 -1.64
C LYS A 84 11.38 12.31 -2.00
N LEU A 85 11.49 11.13 -1.40
CA LEU A 85 10.55 10.02 -1.62
C LEU A 85 9.27 10.20 -0.79
N GLU A 86 9.34 10.79 0.41
CA GLU A 86 8.15 11.07 1.23
C GLU A 86 7.22 12.09 0.55
N ALA A 87 7.75 12.98 -0.29
CA ALA A 87 6.95 13.92 -1.07
C ALA A 87 6.20 13.26 -2.25
N ILE A 88 6.71 12.13 -2.75
CA ILE A 88 6.15 11.40 -3.90
C ILE A 88 5.24 10.26 -3.42
N LEU A 89 5.50 9.69 -2.24
CA LEU A 89 4.70 8.63 -1.66
C LEU A 89 3.57 9.23 -0.80
N PRO A 90 2.30 8.90 -1.03
CA PRO A 90 1.23 9.33 -0.14
C PRO A 90 1.49 8.82 1.28
N SER A 91 1.43 9.74 2.26
CA SER A 91 1.62 9.45 3.69
C SER A 91 0.84 8.19 4.13
N PRO A 92 1.50 7.17 4.72
CA PRO A 92 0.93 5.85 4.98
C PRO A 92 0.06 5.82 6.25
N GLN A 93 -0.69 6.88 6.54
CA GLN A 93 -1.64 6.84 7.65
C GLN A 93 -2.91 6.08 7.24
N ASN A 94 -3.01 4.83 7.73
CA ASN A 94 -4.16 3.92 7.61
C ASN A 94 -4.66 3.66 6.16
N PRO A 95 -3.80 3.15 5.26
CA PRO A 95 -4.18 2.89 3.86
C PRO A 95 -5.34 1.88 3.76
N ILE A 96 -5.35 0.86 4.62
CA ILE A 96 -6.39 -0.18 4.68
C ILE A 96 -7.77 0.45 4.97
N ARG A 97 -7.85 1.36 5.95
CA ARG A 97 -9.13 2.00 6.33
C ARG A 97 -9.66 2.92 5.23
N ARG A 98 -8.76 3.60 4.51
CA ARG A 98 -9.11 4.47 3.39
C ARG A 98 -9.61 3.67 2.18
N PHE A 99 -8.97 2.54 1.90
CA PHE A 99 -9.36 1.66 0.79
C PHE A 99 -10.72 0.97 1.06
N TRP A 100 -10.94 0.50 2.30
CA TRP A 100 -12.19 -0.12 2.73
C TRP A 100 -13.42 0.79 2.56
N ARG A 101 -13.29 2.07 2.92
CA ARG A 101 -14.37 3.05 2.77
C ARG A 101 -14.61 3.45 1.31
N ARG A 102 -13.57 3.45 0.47
CA ARG A 102 -13.66 3.91 -0.93
C ARG A 102 -14.23 2.84 -1.87
N TYR A 103 -13.93 1.57 -1.64
CA TYR A 103 -14.30 0.48 -2.56
C TYR A 103 -15.21 -0.58 -1.95
N HIS A 104 -15.76 -0.36 -0.75
CA HIS A 104 -16.66 -1.30 -0.06
C HIS A 104 -16.15 -2.75 -0.08
N ILE A 105 -14.88 -2.96 0.30
CA ILE A 105 -14.16 -4.23 0.17
C ILE A 105 -14.94 -5.41 0.75
N GLY A 106 -15.71 -5.21 1.82
CA GLY A 106 -16.55 -6.26 2.40
C GLY A 106 -17.53 -6.89 1.41
N LYS A 107 -18.16 -6.10 0.53
CA LYS A 107 -19.07 -6.63 -0.50
C LYS A 107 -18.32 -7.51 -1.50
N ILE A 108 -17.17 -7.03 -1.97
CA ILE A 108 -16.31 -7.75 -2.91
C ILE A 108 -15.75 -9.03 -2.27
N LEU A 109 -15.34 -8.95 -1.01
CA LEU A 109 -14.80 -10.08 -0.25
C LEU A 109 -15.85 -11.18 -0.06
N VAL A 110 -17.09 -10.81 0.30
CA VAL A 110 -18.20 -11.77 0.42
C VAL A 110 -18.51 -12.43 -0.91
N ILE A 111 -18.52 -11.67 -2.01
CA ILE A 111 -18.71 -12.24 -3.35
C ILE A 111 -17.57 -13.18 -3.71
N LEU A 112 -16.31 -12.80 -3.44
CA LEU A 112 -15.13 -13.60 -3.76
C LEU A 112 -15.07 -14.90 -2.96
N ILE A 113 -15.36 -14.84 -1.65
CA ILE A 113 -15.45 -16.03 -0.82
C ILE A 113 -16.63 -16.90 -1.27
N GLY A 114 -17.78 -16.28 -1.56
CA GLY A 114 -18.96 -16.98 -2.07
C GLY A 114 -18.70 -17.69 -3.39
N THR A 115 -18.02 -17.05 -4.34
CA THR A 115 -17.65 -17.70 -5.61
C THR A 115 -16.63 -18.81 -5.39
N LEU A 116 -15.66 -18.63 -4.51
CA LEU A 116 -14.68 -19.67 -4.19
C LEU A 116 -15.35 -20.90 -3.56
N VAL A 117 -16.23 -20.69 -2.59
CA VAL A 117 -17.01 -21.78 -1.95
C VAL A 117 -17.93 -22.45 -2.96
N LEU A 118 -18.56 -21.68 -3.85
CA LEU A 118 -19.41 -22.22 -4.90
C LEU A 118 -18.62 -23.09 -5.88
N LEU A 119 -17.43 -22.65 -6.30
CA LEU A 119 -16.55 -23.42 -7.19
C LEU A 119 -16.03 -24.69 -6.52
N LEU A 120 -15.54 -24.59 -5.28
CA LEU A 120 -15.12 -25.75 -4.51
C LEU A 120 -16.28 -26.72 -4.28
N GLY A 121 -17.44 -26.21 -3.87
CA GLY A 121 -18.64 -27.00 -3.63
C GLY A 121 -19.12 -27.70 -4.90
N SER A 122 -19.17 -27.00 -6.02
CA SER A 122 -19.51 -27.57 -7.33
C SER A 122 -18.51 -28.66 -7.75
N TYR A 123 -17.22 -28.41 -7.56
CA TYR A 123 -16.16 -29.38 -7.87
C TYR A 123 -16.26 -30.64 -7.00
N LEU A 124 -16.41 -30.48 -5.67
CA LEU A 124 -16.61 -31.59 -4.74
C LEU A 124 -17.90 -32.34 -5.01
N PHE A 125 -18.98 -31.64 -5.36
CA PHE A 125 -20.26 -32.24 -5.71
C PHE A 125 -20.13 -33.10 -6.97
N TYR A 126 -19.49 -32.58 -8.01
CA TYR A 126 -19.21 -33.34 -9.23
C TYR A 126 -18.39 -34.59 -8.93
N LEU A 127 -17.32 -34.44 -8.15
CA LEU A 127 -16.47 -35.56 -7.76
C LEU A 127 -17.26 -36.59 -6.94
N SER A 128 -18.11 -36.17 -6.02
CA SER A 128 -18.93 -37.10 -5.21
C SER A 128 -19.98 -37.87 -6.01
N LYS A 129 -20.48 -37.28 -7.10
CA LYS A 129 -21.47 -37.94 -7.97
C LYS A 129 -20.85 -39.12 -8.74
N THR A 130 -19.56 -39.06 -9.01
CA THR A 130 -18.85 -40.05 -9.84
C THR A 130 -17.89 -40.93 -9.03
N ALA A 131 -17.37 -40.42 -7.92
CA ALA A 131 -16.43 -41.12 -7.08
C ALA A 131 -17.13 -42.19 -6.24
N LYS A 132 -16.40 -43.28 -6.02
CA LYS A 132 -16.73 -44.46 -5.21
C LYS A 132 -17.68 -45.49 -5.82
N VAL A 133 -18.57 -45.15 -6.76
CA VAL A 133 -19.48 -46.18 -7.34
C VAL A 133 -19.10 -46.61 -8.75
N SER A 134 -18.53 -45.72 -9.59
CA SER A 134 -18.07 -46.09 -10.94
C SER A 134 -16.92 -47.09 -10.89
N ASP A 135 -15.87 -46.76 -10.12
CA ASP A 135 -14.66 -47.59 -10.01
C ASP A 135 -14.95 -49.00 -9.47
N LEU A 136 -15.90 -49.11 -8.52
CA LEU A 136 -16.37 -50.42 -8.04
C LEU A 136 -17.11 -51.21 -9.13
N GLN A 137 -17.98 -50.55 -9.91
CA GLN A 137 -18.68 -51.19 -11.01
C GLN A 137 -17.70 -51.61 -12.12
N ASP A 138 -16.73 -50.77 -12.45
CA ASP A 138 -15.72 -51.05 -13.48
C ASP A 138 -14.84 -52.24 -13.07
N ALA A 139 -14.44 -52.31 -11.80
CA ALA A 139 -13.70 -53.45 -11.26
C ALA A 139 -14.54 -54.74 -11.28
N LEU A 140 -15.84 -54.67 -10.99
CA LEU A 140 -16.76 -55.81 -11.06
C LEU A 140 -17.07 -56.25 -12.49
N LYS A 141 -17.10 -55.31 -13.46
CA LYS A 141 -17.32 -55.59 -14.88
C LYS A 141 -16.08 -56.18 -15.55
N ALA A 142 -14.88 -55.93 -15.03
CA ALA A 142 -13.62 -56.36 -15.62
C ALA A 142 -13.54 -57.90 -15.73
N THR A 143 -13.87 -58.42 -16.90
CA THR A 143 -13.84 -59.85 -17.23
C THR A 143 -12.97 -60.05 -18.46
N THR A 144 -12.04 -60.99 -18.39
CA THR A 144 -11.16 -61.35 -19.51
C THR A 144 -11.85 -62.39 -20.38
N VAL A 145 -12.01 -62.11 -21.67
CA VAL A 145 -12.50 -63.09 -22.65
C VAL A 145 -11.32 -63.84 -23.26
N ILE A 146 -11.41 -65.17 -23.27
CA ILE A 146 -10.39 -66.07 -23.79
C ILE A 146 -10.85 -66.58 -25.16
N TYR A 147 -9.97 -66.49 -26.14
CA TYR A 147 -10.18 -67.01 -27.50
C TYR A 147 -9.22 -68.17 -27.77
N ASP A 148 -9.69 -69.18 -28.50
CA ASP A 148 -8.85 -70.27 -28.97
C ASP A 148 -7.96 -69.82 -30.16
N HIS A 149 -6.94 -70.61 -30.51
CA HIS A 149 -6.04 -70.37 -31.64
C HIS A 149 -6.76 -70.25 -33.00
N THR A 150 -7.97 -70.80 -33.10
CA THR A 150 -8.87 -70.70 -34.26
C THR A 150 -9.70 -69.42 -34.29
N GLY A 151 -9.63 -68.60 -33.23
CA GLY A 151 -10.44 -67.39 -33.05
C GLY A 151 -11.83 -67.63 -32.46
N GLU A 152 -12.16 -68.87 -32.08
CA GLU A 152 -13.44 -69.20 -31.45
C GLU A 152 -13.46 -68.81 -29.95
N TYR A 153 -14.64 -68.40 -29.44
CA TYR A 153 -14.81 -68.04 -28.03
C TYR A 153 -14.62 -69.27 -27.13
N ALA A 154 -13.55 -69.26 -26.32
CA ALA A 154 -13.21 -70.37 -25.43
C ALA A 154 -13.81 -70.20 -24.02
N GLY A 155 -14.15 -68.97 -23.63
CA GLY A 155 -14.77 -68.68 -22.34
C GLY A 155 -14.43 -67.30 -21.80
N SER A 156 -14.86 -67.01 -20.57
CA SER A 156 -14.53 -65.78 -19.87
C SER A 156 -14.08 -66.07 -18.43
N LEU A 157 -13.10 -65.30 -17.97
CA LEU A 157 -12.52 -65.39 -16.63
C LEU A 157 -12.74 -64.05 -15.92
N SER A 158 -13.41 -64.08 -14.78
CA SER A 158 -13.51 -62.94 -13.87
C SER A 158 -12.77 -63.25 -12.57
N GLY A 159 -12.06 -62.26 -12.02
CA GLY A 159 -11.34 -62.40 -10.76
C GLY A 159 -12.25 -62.47 -9.52
N GLN A 160 -13.53 -62.17 -9.68
CA GLN A 160 -14.50 -62.09 -8.58
C GLN A 160 -15.69 -63.02 -8.83
N LYS A 161 -16.27 -63.56 -7.75
CA LYS A 161 -17.42 -64.46 -7.84
C LYS A 161 -18.69 -63.65 -8.12
N GLY A 162 -19.31 -63.87 -9.28
CA GLY A 162 -20.59 -63.28 -9.67
C GLY A 162 -20.60 -62.75 -11.11
N THR A 163 -21.79 -62.53 -11.67
CA THR A 163 -21.97 -61.89 -12.99
C THR A 163 -22.52 -60.49 -12.77
N TYR A 164 -21.91 -59.49 -13.40
CA TYR A 164 -22.39 -58.11 -13.34
C TYR A 164 -23.75 -58.00 -14.05
N VAL A 165 -24.73 -57.32 -13.44
CA VAL A 165 -26.05 -57.03 -14.02
C VAL A 165 -26.23 -55.51 -14.09
N GLU A 166 -26.58 -54.99 -15.26
CA GLU A 166 -26.90 -53.58 -15.45
C GLU A 166 -28.31 -53.28 -14.93
N LEU A 167 -28.46 -52.18 -14.18
CA LEU A 167 -29.71 -51.67 -13.60
C LEU A 167 -30.19 -50.43 -14.36
#